data_AF-A0AAV3T5K7-F1
#
_entry.id   AF-A0AAV3T5K7-F1
#
_cell.length_a   1.000
_cell.length_b   1.000
_cell.length_c   1.000
_cell.angle_alpha   90.00
_cell.angle_beta   90.00
_cell.angle_gamma   90.00
#
_symmetry.space_group_name_H-M   'P 1'
#
loop_
_entity.id
_entity.type
_entity.pdbx_description
1 polymer ?
#
loop_
_entity_poly.entity_id
_entity_poly.type
_entity_poly.pdbx_seq_one_letter_code
_entity_poly.pdbx_strand_id
1 'polypeptide(L)'
;MFAAMIVVAALGATLLISTAGMLQNTAEATSEDSSAQVSDQILVVGATGTIDVDGGDRTVDGVNLTVTTSPGAGEIDLSGASIELVGATRQRTLGYGETADAGSFAVEPLVDDDASAPVLNDRSDRFSIRISLDGDARLEPGERATIRVVGAGGSVQTKIVGAPQSLRSYEEGDDVAL
;
A
#
# COMPACT_ATOMS: atom_id res chain seq x y z
N MET A 1 25.78 -35.39 -47.59
CA MET A 1 26.08 -34.21 -46.73
C MET A 1 24.95 -33.16 -46.78
N PHE A 2 24.41 -32.84 -47.97
CA PHE A 2 23.36 -31.83 -48.14
C PHE A 2 22.06 -32.09 -47.34
N ALA A 3 21.53 -33.31 -47.38
CA ALA A 3 20.30 -33.67 -46.65
C ALA A 3 20.47 -33.65 -45.11
N ALA A 4 21.64 -34.03 -44.60
CA ALA A 4 21.91 -34.04 -43.16
C ALA A 4 21.96 -32.62 -42.58
N MET A 5 22.52 -31.66 -43.31
CA MET A 5 22.58 -30.26 -42.89
C MET A 5 21.20 -29.58 -42.93
N ILE A 6 20.35 -29.94 -43.91
CA ILE A 6 18.97 -29.45 -43.99
C ILE A 6 18.14 -29.91 -42.78
N VAL A 7 18.32 -31.15 -42.33
CA VAL A 7 17.58 -31.68 -41.16
C VAL A 7 18.02 -30.99 -39.87
N VAL A 8 19.32 -30.73 -39.68
CA VAL A 8 19.83 -30.00 -38.51
C VAL A 8 19.36 -28.54 -38.52
N ALA A 9 19.37 -27.88 -39.69
CA ALA A 9 18.85 -26.52 -39.83
C ALA A 9 17.33 -26.44 -39.57
N ALA A 10 16.56 -27.44 -40.00
CA ALA A 10 15.12 -27.50 -39.75
C ALA A 10 14.79 -27.69 -38.26
N LEU A 11 15.51 -28.56 -37.55
CA LEU A 11 15.32 -28.74 -36.10
C LEU A 11 15.77 -27.50 -35.30
N GLY A 12 16.85 -26.84 -35.72
CA GLY A 12 17.31 -25.58 -35.12
C GLY A 12 16.32 -24.43 -35.34
N ALA A 13 15.71 -24.33 -36.52
CA ALA A 13 14.66 -23.35 -36.81
C ALA A 13 13.40 -23.56 -35.96
N THR A 14 12.97 -24.81 -35.75
CA THR A 14 11.84 -25.14 -34.86
C THR A 14 12.13 -24.75 -33.41
N LEU A 15 13.34 -25.00 -32.90
CA LEU A 15 13.75 -24.56 -31.57
C LEU A 15 13.83 -23.03 -31.45
N LEU A 16 14.32 -22.35 -32.49
CA LEU A 16 14.39 -20.89 -32.54
C LEU A 16 13.01 -20.24 -32.52
N ILE A 17 12.03 -20.79 -33.25
CA ILE A 17 10.64 -20.30 -33.25
C ILE A 17 9.98 -20.53 -31.89
N SER A 18 10.19 -21.71 -31.29
CA SER A 18 9.65 -22.01 -29.96
C SER A 18 10.24 -21.10 -28.88
N THR A 19 11.53 -20.80 -28.96
CA THR A 19 12.20 -19.88 -28.02
C THR A 19 11.78 -18.43 -28.27
N ALA A 20 11.65 -18.01 -29.53
CA ALA A 20 11.17 -16.68 -29.88
C ALA A 20 9.73 -16.45 -29.42
N GLY A 21 8.85 -17.44 -29.56
CA GLY A 21 7.48 -17.37 -29.03
C GLY A 21 7.43 -17.30 -27.51
N MET A 22 8.25 -18.08 -26.80
CA MET A 22 8.36 -17.98 -25.33
C MET A 22 8.89 -16.60 -24.90
N LEU A 23 9.94 -16.10 -25.56
CA LEU A 23 10.52 -14.78 -25.26
C LEU A 23 9.57 -13.64 -25.61
N GLN A 24 8.81 -13.75 -26.68
CA GLN A 24 7.79 -12.75 -27.07
C GLN A 24 6.68 -12.68 -26.02
N ASN A 25 6.11 -13.83 -25.63
CA ASN A 25 5.10 -13.88 -24.57
C ASN A 25 5.66 -13.36 -23.23
N THR A 26 6.92 -13.67 -22.91
CA THR A 26 7.57 -13.18 -21.69
C THR A 26 7.80 -11.66 -21.75
N ALA A 27 8.19 -11.13 -22.91
CA ALA A 27 8.41 -9.70 -23.10
C ALA A 27 7.11 -8.90 -23.03
N GLU A 28 6.01 -9.43 -23.59
CA GLU A 28 4.68 -8.83 -23.51
C GLU A 28 4.20 -8.79 -22.05
N ALA A 29 4.23 -9.94 -21.36
CA ALA A 29 3.86 -10.01 -19.93
C ALA A 29 4.70 -9.07 -19.06
N THR A 30 6.03 -9.03 -19.26
CA THR A 30 6.91 -8.12 -18.51
C THR A 30 6.58 -6.64 -18.80
N SER A 31 6.17 -6.33 -20.03
CA SER A 31 5.79 -4.96 -20.43
C SER A 31 4.47 -4.54 -19.81
N GLU A 32 3.50 -5.46 -19.75
CA GLU A 32 2.23 -5.27 -19.05
C GLU A 32 2.46 -5.08 -17.54
N ASP A 33 3.23 -5.96 -16.90
CA ASP A 33 3.60 -5.87 -15.48
C ASP A 33 4.34 -4.56 -15.15
N SER A 34 5.28 -4.15 -16.00
CA SER A 34 6.03 -2.89 -15.81
C SER A 34 5.14 -1.65 -15.96
N SER A 35 4.13 -1.74 -16.84
CA SER A 35 3.17 -0.65 -17.03
C SER A 35 2.24 -0.56 -15.82
N ALA A 36 1.71 -1.71 -15.37
CA ALA A 36 0.89 -1.85 -14.18
C ALA A 36 1.62 -1.33 -12.93
N GLN A 37 2.89 -1.70 -12.71
CA GLN A 37 3.68 -1.22 -11.57
C GLN A 37 3.75 0.31 -11.46
N VAL A 38 3.69 1.04 -12.58
CA VAL A 38 3.78 2.50 -12.61
C VAL A 38 2.39 3.15 -12.63
N SER A 39 1.38 2.53 -13.23
CA SER A 39 0.00 3.04 -13.24
C SER A 39 -0.74 2.76 -11.94
N ASP A 40 -0.50 1.60 -11.33
CA ASP A 40 -1.23 1.04 -10.19
C ASP A 40 -0.67 1.61 -8.89
N GLN A 41 -0.71 2.93 -8.80
CA GLN A 41 -0.28 3.66 -7.63
C GLN A 41 -1.44 3.85 -6.66
N ILE A 42 -1.21 3.51 -5.41
CA ILE A 42 -2.06 3.94 -4.30
C ILE A 42 -1.87 5.46 -4.14
N LEU A 43 -2.95 6.20 -3.92
CA LEU A 43 -2.94 7.62 -3.61
C LEU A 43 -3.46 7.84 -2.20
N VAL A 44 -2.66 8.49 -1.35
CA VAL A 44 -3.08 8.90 -0.01
C VAL A 44 -3.72 10.28 -0.10
N VAL A 45 -5.03 10.37 0.13
CA VAL A 45 -5.82 11.61 0.02
C VAL A 45 -5.76 12.41 1.31
N GLY A 46 -5.73 11.71 2.45
CA GLY A 46 -5.77 12.33 3.77
C GLY A 46 -5.21 11.42 4.85
N ALA A 47 -4.88 12.03 5.98
CA ALA A 47 -4.50 11.34 7.20
C ALA A 47 -5.21 12.02 8.37
N THR A 48 -5.86 11.22 9.20
CA THR A 48 -6.41 11.66 10.48
C THR A 48 -5.83 10.79 11.60
N GLY A 49 -5.77 11.33 12.80
CA GLY A 49 -5.30 10.65 13.99
C GLY A 49 -6.38 10.62 15.04
N THR A 50 -6.48 9.52 15.77
CA THR A 50 -7.41 9.38 16.88
C THR A 50 -6.66 9.68 18.18
N ILE A 51 -7.28 10.50 19.05
CA ILE A 51 -6.71 10.88 20.34
C ILE A 51 -7.10 9.88 21.41
N ASP A 52 -6.11 9.46 22.18
CA ASP A 52 -6.27 8.69 23.41
C ASP A 52 -5.85 9.50 24.63
N VAL A 53 -6.54 9.26 25.74
CA VAL A 53 -6.35 9.97 27.00
C VAL A 53 -6.04 8.94 28.10
N ASP A 54 -4.76 8.74 28.38
CA ASP A 54 -4.31 7.85 29.45
C ASP A 54 -3.81 8.67 30.65
N GLY A 55 -4.43 8.49 31.82
CA GLY A 55 -4.02 9.16 33.05
C GLY A 55 -4.07 10.70 33.06
N GLY A 56 -4.64 11.33 32.02
CA GLY A 56 -4.68 12.78 31.83
C GLY A 56 -3.69 13.32 30.80
N ASP A 57 -2.78 12.47 30.30
CA ASP A 57 -1.92 12.77 29.16
C ASP A 57 -2.67 12.43 27.87
N ARG A 58 -2.52 13.30 26.86
CA ARG A 58 -3.20 13.15 25.56
C ARG A 58 -2.15 12.84 24.51
N THR A 59 -2.36 11.75 23.79
CA THR A 59 -1.47 11.29 22.72
C THR A 59 -2.29 10.84 21.52
N VAL A 60 -1.66 10.77 20.35
CA VAL A 60 -2.29 10.16 19.17
C VAL A 60 -1.86 8.71 19.12
N ASP A 61 -2.83 7.80 19.26
CA ASP A 61 -2.60 6.35 19.30
C ASP A 61 -3.22 5.59 18.11
N GLY A 62 -4.01 6.28 17.29
CA GLY A 62 -4.56 5.75 16.05
C GLY A 62 -4.21 6.66 14.89
N VAL A 63 -3.91 6.08 13.72
CA VAL A 63 -3.81 6.82 12.46
C VAL A 63 -4.70 6.15 11.43
N ASN A 64 -5.57 6.95 10.81
CA ASN A 64 -6.42 6.56 9.70
C ASN A 64 -5.94 7.26 8.43
N LEU A 65 -5.50 6.48 7.45
CA LEU A 65 -5.10 7.01 6.13
C LEU A 65 -6.21 6.75 5.13
N THR A 66 -6.77 7.81 4.57
CA THR A 66 -7.71 7.68 3.46
C THR A 66 -6.94 7.49 2.17
N VAL A 67 -7.13 6.34 1.53
CA VAL A 67 -6.49 5.97 0.27
C VAL A 67 -7.48 5.77 -0.85
N THR A 68 -6.99 5.91 -2.08
CA THR A 68 -7.71 5.65 -3.32
C THR A 68 -6.77 5.17 -4.40
N THR A 69 -7.31 4.69 -5.51
CA THR A 69 -6.54 4.29 -6.68
C THR A 69 -6.13 5.50 -7.54
N SER A 70 -5.00 5.42 -8.23
CA SER A 70 -4.55 6.47 -9.15
C SER A 70 -5.34 6.45 -10.47
N PRO A 71 -5.46 7.58 -11.18
CA PRO A 71 -6.15 7.60 -12.46
C PRO A 71 -5.51 6.66 -13.48
N GLY A 72 -6.27 5.66 -13.94
CA GLY A 72 -5.78 4.69 -14.92
C GLY A 72 -5.07 3.48 -14.33
N ALA A 73 -5.00 3.38 -13.00
CA ALA A 73 -4.66 2.15 -12.31
C ALA A 73 -5.71 1.07 -12.58
N GLY A 74 -5.27 -0.19 -12.60
CA GLY A 74 -6.11 -1.36 -12.49
C GLY A 74 -6.55 -1.64 -11.06
N GLU A 75 -6.85 -2.90 -10.79
CA GLU A 75 -7.23 -3.37 -9.45
C GLU A 75 -6.00 -3.42 -8.53
N ILE A 76 -6.11 -2.82 -7.34
CA ILE A 76 -5.05 -2.79 -6.34
C ILE A 76 -5.51 -3.52 -5.10
N ASP A 77 -4.97 -4.70 -4.85
CA ASP A 77 -5.22 -5.46 -3.64
C ASP A 77 -4.39 -4.92 -2.46
N LEU A 78 -5.05 -4.36 -1.45
CA LEU A 78 -4.39 -3.86 -0.24
C LEU A 78 -4.06 -4.98 0.76
N SER A 79 -4.59 -6.19 0.60
CA SER A 79 -4.25 -7.31 1.48
C SER A 79 -2.79 -7.76 1.31
N GLY A 80 -2.23 -7.57 0.12
CA GLY A 80 -0.81 -7.78 -0.17
C GLY A 80 0.07 -6.56 0.12
N ALA A 81 -0.50 -5.44 0.58
CA ALA A 81 0.26 -4.25 0.89
C ALA A 81 0.96 -4.36 2.26
N SER A 82 2.00 -3.58 2.44
CA SER A 82 2.69 -3.42 3.72
C SER A 82 2.84 -1.94 4.05
N ILE A 83 2.83 -1.63 5.36
CA ILE A 83 2.97 -0.27 5.85
C ILE A 83 4.20 -0.19 6.72
N GLU A 84 5.11 0.70 6.38
CA GLU A 84 6.27 1.00 7.18
C GLU A 84 6.03 2.30 7.97
N LEU A 85 5.97 2.16 9.28
CA LEU A 85 5.93 3.25 10.21
C LEU A 85 7.36 3.57 10.65
N VAL A 86 7.77 4.83 10.48
CA VAL A 86 9.06 5.36 10.92
C VAL A 86 8.79 6.51 11.89
N GLY A 87 8.85 6.22 13.18
CA GLY A 87 8.76 7.21 14.25
C GLY A 87 10.13 7.79 14.62
N ALA A 88 10.19 8.65 15.65
CA ALA A 88 11.44 9.27 16.08
C ALA A 88 12.45 8.27 16.65
N THR A 89 11.97 7.20 17.30
CA THR A 89 12.82 6.23 18.02
C THR A 89 12.76 4.80 17.46
N ARG A 90 11.73 4.43 16.69
CA ARG A 90 11.54 3.07 16.17
C ARG A 90 10.96 3.05 14.76
N GLN A 91 11.30 2.00 14.01
CA GLN A 91 10.70 1.64 12.73
C GLN A 91 9.98 0.30 12.87
N ARG A 92 8.82 0.18 12.25
CA ARG A 92 7.99 -1.03 12.24
C ARG A 92 7.36 -1.23 10.87
N THR A 93 7.22 -2.50 10.47
CA THR A 93 6.45 -2.88 9.29
C THR A 93 5.18 -3.60 9.73
N LEU A 94 4.05 -3.21 9.17
CA LEU A 94 2.73 -3.76 9.41
C LEU A 94 2.27 -4.48 8.15
N GLY A 95 1.72 -5.68 8.31
CA GLY A 95 1.00 -6.39 7.25
C GLY A 95 -0.50 -6.12 7.30
N TYR A 96 -1.24 -6.58 6.30
CA TYR A 96 -2.70 -6.58 6.38
C TYR A 96 -3.21 -7.54 7.46
N GLY A 97 -4.25 -7.13 8.17
CA GLY A 97 -5.05 -7.97 9.05
C GLY A 97 -6.50 -7.49 9.12
N GLU A 98 -7.38 -8.36 9.62
CA GLU A 98 -8.80 -8.02 9.83
C GLU A 98 -8.97 -6.93 10.90
N THR A 99 -8.00 -6.81 11.80
CA THR A 99 -7.94 -5.79 12.86
C THR A 99 -6.60 -5.06 12.84
N ALA A 100 -6.65 -3.78 13.21
CA ALA A 100 -5.48 -2.95 13.37
C ALA A 100 -4.86 -3.20 14.74
N ASP A 101 -3.63 -3.72 14.77
CA ASP A 101 -2.89 -4.09 15.97
C ASP A 101 -1.42 -3.68 15.84
N ALA A 102 -0.60 -4.01 16.84
CA ALA A 102 0.82 -3.71 16.86
C ALA A 102 1.61 -4.23 15.64
N GLY A 103 1.12 -5.26 14.95
CA GLY A 103 1.78 -5.88 13.78
C GLY A 103 0.98 -5.82 12.49
N SER A 104 -0.25 -5.30 12.53
CA SER A 104 -1.18 -5.31 11.40
C SER A 104 -1.91 -3.99 11.24
N PHE A 105 -2.23 -3.64 10.00
CA PHE A 105 -3.19 -2.60 9.68
C PHE A 105 -4.50 -3.24 9.20
N ALA A 106 -5.61 -2.56 9.46
CA ALA A 106 -6.91 -2.93 8.91
C ALA A 106 -7.34 -1.98 7.80
N VAL A 107 -8.17 -2.47 6.88
CA VAL A 107 -8.74 -1.69 5.79
C VAL A 107 -10.26 -1.65 5.98
N GLU A 108 -10.81 -0.45 6.06
CA GLU A 108 -12.25 -0.22 6.18
C GLU A 108 -12.76 0.58 4.97
N PRO A 109 -13.83 0.13 4.29
CA PRO A 109 -14.41 0.90 3.19
C PRO A 109 -15.10 2.16 3.71
N LEU A 110 -14.81 3.32 3.10
CA LEU A 110 -15.54 4.59 3.32
C LEU A 110 -16.53 4.83 2.18
N VAL A 111 -16.09 4.60 0.95
CA VAL A 111 -16.91 4.62 -0.26
C VAL A 111 -16.51 3.39 -1.05
N ASP A 112 -17.47 2.49 -1.23
CA ASP A 112 -17.31 1.20 -1.89
C ASP A 112 -18.71 0.78 -2.39
N ASP A 113 -18.99 1.04 -3.67
CA ASP A 113 -20.32 0.82 -4.24
C ASP A 113 -20.55 -0.67 -4.59
N ASP A 114 -19.47 -1.46 -4.75
CA ASP A 114 -19.51 -2.84 -5.19
C ASP A 114 -19.03 -3.87 -4.15
N ALA A 115 -18.67 -3.41 -2.95
CA ALA A 115 -18.20 -4.20 -1.81
C ALA A 115 -16.92 -5.00 -2.13
N SER A 116 -15.97 -4.35 -2.80
CA SER A 116 -14.71 -4.93 -3.25
C SER A 116 -13.59 -4.90 -2.21
N ALA A 117 -13.77 -4.24 -1.05
CA ALA A 117 -12.75 -4.18 0.00
C ALA A 117 -12.19 -5.58 0.38
N PRO A 118 -10.86 -5.74 0.55
CA PRO A 118 -9.81 -4.71 0.59
C PRO A 118 -9.18 -4.40 -0.79
N VAL A 119 -9.84 -4.71 -1.91
CA VAL A 119 -9.34 -4.44 -3.26
C VAL A 119 -9.91 -3.13 -3.78
N LEU A 120 -9.05 -2.19 -4.15
CA LEU A 120 -9.44 -0.95 -4.83
C LEU A 120 -9.62 -1.25 -6.32
N ASN A 121 -10.85 -1.28 -6.82
CA ASN A 121 -11.15 -1.61 -8.21
C ASN A 121 -11.85 -0.48 -8.99
N ASP A 122 -12.39 0.53 -8.30
CA ASP A 122 -12.96 1.74 -8.88
C ASP A 122 -12.22 3.01 -8.42
N ARG A 123 -12.30 4.05 -9.24
CA ARG A 123 -11.80 5.40 -8.94
C ARG A 123 -12.64 6.12 -7.87
N SER A 124 -13.90 5.72 -7.67
CA SER A 124 -14.73 6.20 -6.57
C SER A 124 -14.33 5.59 -5.23
N ASP A 125 -13.64 4.44 -5.22
CA ASP A 125 -13.30 3.75 -3.99
C ASP A 125 -12.44 4.62 -3.07
N ARG A 126 -12.87 4.71 -1.82
CA ARG A 126 -12.15 5.35 -0.74
C ARG A 126 -12.11 4.36 0.40
N PHE A 127 -10.92 3.88 0.73
CA PHE A 127 -10.73 3.02 1.89
C PHE A 127 -9.93 3.78 2.95
N SER A 128 -10.21 3.50 4.22
CA SER A 128 -9.43 3.96 5.36
C SER A 128 -8.55 2.84 5.84
N ILE A 129 -7.26 3.06 5.80
CA ILE A 129 -6.28 2.19 6.42
C ILE A 129 -6.13 2.63 7.88
N ARG A 130 -6.56 1.78 8.81
CA ARG A 130 -6.41 1.99 10.25
C ARG A 130 -5.10 1.37 10.73
N ILE A 131 -4.32 2.18 11.44
CA ILE A 131 -3.04 1.83 12.04
C ILE A 131 -3.12 2.11 13.54
N SER A 132 -2.78 1.12 14.36
CA SER A 132 -2.61 1.31 15.80
C SER A 132 -1.17 1.70 16.13
N LEU A 133 -1.03 2.78 16.88
CA LEU A 133 0.21 3.30 17.45
C LEU A 133 0.22 2.97 18.95
N ASP A 134 0.71 1.78 19.29
CA ASP A 134 0.80 1.28 20.65
C ASP A 134 2.15 1.59 21.30
N GLY A 135 2.13 1.75 22.63
CA GLY A 135 3.32 1.96 23.45
C GLY A 135 4.19 3.12 22.95
N ASP A 136 5.43 2.81 22.57
CA ASP A 136 6.43 3.79 22.14
C ASP A 136 6.22 4.35 20.72
N ALA A 137 5.19 3.89 19.99
CA ALA A 137 4.83 4.39 18.67
C ALA A 137 3.80 5.54 18.73
N ARG A 138 3.24 5.80 19.93
CA ARG A 138 2.32 6.90 20.17
C ARG A 138 2.98 8.23 19.84
N LEU A 139 2.23 9.13 19.21
CA LEU A 139 2.74 10.47 18.91
C LEU A 139 2.39 11.42 20.05
N GLU A 140 3.42 11.95 20.69
CA GLU A 140 3.26 13.04 21.65
C GLU A 140 2.90 14.35 20.93
N PRO A 141 2.27 15.33 21.61
CA PRO A 141 1.96 16.63 21.03
C PRO A 141 3.20 17.29 20.39
N GLY A 142 3.13 17.57 19.09
CA GLY A 142 4.23 18.16 18.32
C GLY A 142 5.21 17.16 17.72
N GLU A 143 5.06 15.86 17.98
CA GLU A 143 5.85 14.79 17.35
C GLU A 143 5.36 14.50 15.93
N ARG A 144 6.26 13.95 15.11
CA ARG A 144 6.00 13.55 13.73
C ARG A 144 6.46 12.11 13.48
N ALA A 145 5.69 11.39 12.70
CA ALA A 145 6.09 10.11 12.13
C ALA A 145 5.97 10.14 10.60
N THR A 146 6.75 9.29 9.96
CA THR A 146 6.64 9.03 8.53
C THR A 146 5.97 7.68 8.34
N ILE A 147 4.89 7.66 7.56
CA ILE A 147 4.22 6.44 7.16
C ILE A 147 4.48 6.21 5.68
N ARG A 148 5.00 5.04 5.34
CA ARG A 148 5.24 4.60 3.98
C ARG A 148 4.35 3.41 3.65
N VAL A 149 3.46 3.59 2.70
CA VAL A 149 2.58 2.53 2.17
C VAL A 149 3.27 1.92 0.96
N VAL A 150 3.44 0.59 0.99
CA VAL A 150 4.03 -0.19 -0.10
C VAL A 150 2.97 -1.16 -0.61
N GLY A 151 2.45 -0.90 -1.80
CA GLY A 151 1.47 -1.77 -2.47
C GLY A 151 2.10 -3.07 -2.99
N ALA A 152 1.28 -4.10 -3.20
CA ALA A 152 1.73 -5.41 -3.68
C ALA A 152 2.44 -5.33 -5.05
N GLY A 153 1.99 -4.43 -5.93
CA GLY A 153 2.62 -4.15 -7.23
C GLY A 153 3.91 -3.33 -7.15
N GLY A 154 4.41 -3.01 -5.94
CA GLY A 154 5.64 -2.24 -5.74
C GLY A 154 5.45 -0.72 -5.79
N SER A 155 4.21 -0.22 -5.83
CA SER A 155 3.93 1.20 -5.66
C SER A 155 4.33 1.65 -4.24
N VAL A 156 5.01 2.79 -4.11
CA VAL A 156 5.42 3.31 -2.80
C VAL A 156 4.89 4.73 -2.62
N GLN A 157 4.13 4.96 -1.55
CA GLN A 157 3.71 6.29 -1.12
C GLN A 157 4.24 6.61 0.26
N THR A 158 4.66 7.86 0.46
CA THR A 158 5.13 8.33 1.77
C THR A 158 4.30 9.52 2.22
N LYS A 159 3.75 9.45 3.42
CA LYS A 159 3.02 10.52 4.09
C LYS A 159 3.69 10.80 5.43
N ILE A 160 4.03 12.07 5.66
CA ILE A 160 4.45 12.52 6.99
C ILE A 160 3.19 12.94 7.73
N VAL A 161 3.03 12.42 8.95
CA VAL A 161 1.93 12.72 9.87
C VAL A 161 2.50 13.40 11.10
N GLY A 162 1.82 14.42 11.62
CA GLY A 162 2.27 15.14 12.81
C GLY A 162 1.15 15.43 13.79
N ALA A 163 1.38 15.11 15.07
CA ALA A 163 0.45 15.47 16.12
C ALA A 163 0.47 17.00 16.35
N PRO A 164 -0.69 17.64 16.54
CA PRO A 164 -0.76 19.05 16.90
C PRO A 164 0.03 19.38 18.19
N GLN A 165 0.53 20.61 18.28
CA GLN A 165 1.32 21.10 19.43
C GLN A 165 0.53 21.18 20.75
N SER A 166 -0.79 21.14 20.68
CA SER A 166 -1.67 21.12 21.86
C SER A 166 -2.88 20.26 21.57
N LEU A 167 -3.07 19.22 22.39
CA LEU A 167 -4.23 18.34 22.34
C LEU A 167 -5.29 18.71 23.39
N ARG A 168 -5.14 19.86 24.06
CA ARG A 168 -5.97 20.29 25.20
C ARG A 168 -7.44 20.59 24.88
N SER A 169 -7.77 20.81 23.61
CA SER A 169 -9.14 21.09 23.16
C SER A 169 -9.90 19.83 22.74
N TYR A 170 -9.24 18.68 22.65
CA TYR A 170 -9.82 17.44 22.13
C TYR A 170 -10.15 16.45 23.23
N GLU A 171 -11.18 15.65 23.02
CA GLU A 171 -11.64 14.57 23.89
C GLU A 171 -11.12 13.20 23.40
N GLU A 172 -11.28 12.18 24.24
CA GLU A 172 -10.92 10.81 23.87
C GLU A 172 -11.77 10.33 22.68
N GLY A 173 -11.13 9.78 21.66
CA GLY A 173 -11.78 9.36 20.42
C GLY A 173 -11.98 10.47 19.39
N ASP A 174 -11.55 11.71 19.66
CA ASP A 174 -11.59 12.78 18.66
C ASP A 174 -10.59 12.53 17.52
N ASP A 175 -11.05 12.78 16.30
CA ASP A 175 -10.19 12.77 15.12
C ASP A 175 -9.52 14.13 14.89
N VAL A 176 -8.20 14.12 14.72
CA VAL A 176 -7.39 15.28 14.34
C VAL A 176 -6.81 15.11 12.96
N ALA A 177 -6.71 16.20 12.21
CA ALA A 177 -5.94 16.19 10.96
C ALA A 177 -4.43 16.09 11.27
N LEU A 178 -3.73 15.21 10.54
CA LEU A 178 -2.30 14.92 10.70
C LEU A 178 -1.43 15.38 9.52
#